data_AF-A0A650CTW1-F1
#
_entry.id   AF-A0A650CTW1-F1
#
_cell.length_a   1.000
_cell.length_b   1.000
_cell.length_c   1.000
_cell.angle_alpha   90.00
_cell.angle_beta   90.00
_cell.angle_gamma   90.00
#
_symmetry.space_group_name_H-M   'P 1'
#
loop_
_entity.id
_entity.type
_entity.pdbx_description
1 polymer ?
#
loop_
_entity_poly.entity_id
_entity_poly.type
_entity_poly.pdbx_seq_one_letter_code
_entity_poly.pdbx_strand_id
1 'polypeptide(L)'
;MVSIYLLSILAGVMVVAIIGIIYFVENVMRNYVHVFFTYFALIMMALMLLGAIIYLYSPSELTLGIAVGINMVFMIVILGYFFAIADEIEEKKNPISNIHRYFIALMLVINEALMGTTFTLAQFGNNIFSSPLQDVSSSLDSIWFFYPMMIEMLSLFIIAYVNNYDNDKLMMLIPFIGITSFPPLLFNINAWKMSSIIIDIALGILGFMKSEKNWKLIYSVLILSVLTSTISLKPVFCIAIAFTMVYYYFFIFEKYKIYTKK
;
A
#
# COMPACT_ATOMS: atom_id res chain seq x y z
N MET A 1 23.34 1.05 -10.89
CA MET A 1 22.37 1.98 -10.28
C MET A 1 21.45 2.50 -11.36
N VAL A 2 20.14 2.53 -11.11
CA VAL A 2 19.13 2.94 -12.08
C VAL A 2 18.79 4.43 -11.88
N SER A 3 18.54 5.14 -12.98
CA SER A 3 18.16 6.56 -12.91
C SER A 3 16.81 6.76 -12.22
N ILE A 4 16.68 7.83 -11.44
CA ILE A 4 15.42 8.19 -10.78
C ILE A 4 14.28 8.40 -11.78
N TYR A 5 14.56 8.95 -12.97
CA TYR A 5 13.57 9.15 -14.03
C TYR A 5 12.93 7.83 -14.48
N LEU A 6 13.75 6.80 -14.70
CA LEU A 6 13.23 5.49 -15.10
C LEU A 6 12.38 4.86 -13.99
N LEU A 7 12.85 4.93 -12.73
CA LEU A 7 12.10 4.43 -11.59
C LEU A 7 10.77 5.19 -11.40
N SER A 8 10.74 6.50 -11.63
CA SER A 8 9.50 7.29 -11.59
C SER A 8 8.49 6.86 -12.64
N ILE A 9 8.93 6.54 -13.86
CA ILE A 9 8.04 6.02 -14.91
C ILE A 9 7.48 4.66 -14.50
N LEU A 10 8.33 3.75 -13.99
CA LEU A 10 7.89 2.42 -13.54
C LEU A 10 6.92 2.51 -12.34
N ALA A 11 7.22 3.36 -11.36
CA ALA A 11 6.31 3.62 -10.23
C ALA A 11 4.96 4.14 -10.73
N GLY A 12 4.95 5.07 -11.69
CA GLY A 12 3.71 5.59 -12.27
C GLY A 12 2.85 4.50 -12.92
N VAL A 13 3.46 3.58 -13.67
CA VAL A 13 2.75 2.43 -14.26
C VAL A 13 2.16 1.52 -13.17
N MET A 14 2.93 1.25 -12.11
CA MET A 14 2.46 0.42 -11.00
C MET A 14 1.30 1.07 -10.24
N VAL A 15 1.40 2.35 -9.92
CA VAL A 15 0.32 3.12 -9.27
C VAL A 15 -0.95 3.08 -10.10
N VAL A 16 -0.86 3.25 -11.42
CA VAL A 16 -2.03 3.12 -12.32
C VAL A 16 -2.63 1.72 -12.27
N ALA A 17 -1.81 0.67 -12.28
CA ALA A 17 -2.28 -0.71 -12.16
C ALA A 17 -2.98 -0.96 -10.82
N ILE A 18 -2.43 -0.45 -9.71
CA ILE A 18 -3.00 -0.60 -8.37
C ILE A 18 -4.30 0.19 -8.24
N ILE A 19 -4.36 1.44 -8.74
CA ILE A 19 -5.60 2.21 -8.81
C ILE A 19 -6.66 1.45 -9.62
N GLY A 20 -6.27 0.79 -10.71
CA GLY A 20 -7.16 -0.08 -11.48
C GLY A 20 -7.73 -1.24 -10.65
N ILE A 21 -6.88 -1.89 -9.83
CA ILE A 21 -7.31 -2.93 -8.88
C ILE A 21 -8.25 -2.35 -7.82
N ILE A 22 -7.91 -1.21 -7.21
CA ILE A 22 -8.74 -0.52 -6.22
C ILE A 22 -10.10 -0.18 -6.82
N TYR A 23 -10.13 0.39 -8.02
CA TYR A 23 -11.36 0.70 -8.74
C TYR A 23 -12.20 -0.56 -8.99
N PHE A 24 -11.57 -1.66 -9.39
CA PHE A 24 -12.25 -2.94 -9.60
C PHE A 24 -12.84 -3.50 -8.30
N VAL A 25 -12.08 -3.46 -7.21
CA VAL A 25 -12.51 -3.83 -5.86
C VAL A 25 -13.73 -3.00 -5.42
N GLU A 26 -13.69 -1.69 -5.65
CA GLU A 26 -14.75 -0.75 -5.27
C GLU A 26 -15.98 -0.77 -6.17
N ASN A 27 -15.86 -1.03 -7.48
CA ASN A 27 -16.99 -0.84 -8.40
C ASN A 27 -17.53 -2.14 -9.00
N VAL A 28 -16.68 -3.16 -9.15
CA VAL A 28 -16.96 -4.34 -9.99
C VAL A 28 -16.99 -5.64 -9.18
N MET A 29 -16.26 -5.72 -8.07
CA MET A 29 -16.06 -6.96 -7.34
C MET A 29 -17.35 -7.48 -6.67
N ARG A 30 -18.02 -8.42 -7.33
CA ARG A 30 -19.27 -9.08 -6.87
C ARG A 30 -19.18 -10.53 -6.41
N ASN A 31 -18.25 -11.32 -6.94
CA ASN A 31 -18.21 -12.78 -6.77
C ASN A 31 -16.78 -13.26 -6.45
N TYR A 32 -16.64 -14.56 -6.15
CA TYR A 32 -15.34 -15.14 -5.80
C TYR A 32 -14.37 -15.22 -6.99
N VAL A 33 -14.87 -15.22 -8.24
CA VAL A 33 -14.02 -15.09 -9.43
C VAL A 33 -13.28 -13.74 -9.41
N HIS A 34 -13.99 -12.65 -9.12
CA HIS A 34 -13.39 -11.32 -9.00
C HIS A 34 -12.39 -11.23 -7.83
N VAL A 35 -12.72 -11.84 -6.68
CA VAL A 35 -11.79 -11.93 -5.54
C VAL A 35 -10.52 -12.70 -5.93
N PHE A 36 -10.68 -13.84 -6.63
CA PHE A 36 -9.57 -14.63 -7.10
C PHE A 36 -8.64 -13.81 -8.02
N PHE A 37 -9.18 -13.15 -9.03
CA PHE A 37 -8.34 -12.35 -9.94
C PHE A 37 -7.68 -11.16 -9.24
N THR A 38 -8.33 -10.57 -8.24
CA THR A 38 -7.74 -9.51 -7.40
C THR A 38 -6.55 -10.06 -6.61
N TYR A 39 -6.71 -11.21 -5.96
CA TYR A 39 -5.62 -11.88 -5.24
C TYR A 39 -4.50 -12.29 -6.17
N PHE A 40 -4.84 -12.87 -7.32
CA PHE A 40 -3.88 -13.26 -8.33
C PHE A 40 -3.03 -12.06 -8.76
N ALA A 41 -3.65 -10.93 -9.12
CA ALA A 41 -2.94 -9.73 -9.52
C ALA A 41 -2.00 -9.21 -8.41
N LEU A 42 -2.49 -9.11 -7.17
CA LEU A 42 -1.71 -8.60 -6.04
C LEU A 42 -0.56 -9.54 -5.62
N ILE A 43 -0.79 -10.86 -5.66
CA ILE A 43 0.24 -11.86 -5.34
C ILE A 43 1.29 -11.89 -6.44
N MET A 44 0.88 -11.85 -7.72
CA MET A 44 1.81 -11.81 -8.84
C MET A 44 2.69 -10.55 -8.78
N MET A 45 2.11 -9.39 -8.44
CA MET A 45 2.87 -8.17 -8.22
C MET A 45 3.92 -8.34 -7.11
N ALA A 46 3.54 -8.95 -5.98
CA ALA A 46 4.45 -9.17 -4.87
C ALA A 46 5.58 -10.14 -5.25
N LEU A 47 5.29 -11.22 -5.96
CA LEU A 47 6.29 -12.19 -6.44
C LEU A 47 7.24 -11.58 -7.46
N MET A 48 6.76 -10.70 -8.33
CA MET A 48 7.61 -9.96 -9.28
C MET A 48 8.61 -9.08 -8.52
N LEU A 49 8.13 -8.33 -7.52
CA LEU A 49 8.99 -7.48 -6.69
C LEU A 49 9.98 -8.30 -5.85
N LEU A 50 9.54 -9.40 -5.23
CA LEU A 50 10.42 -10.32 -4.51
C LEU A 50 11.49 -10.92 -5.42
N GLY A 51 11.14 -11.33 -6.63
CA GLY A 51 12.10 -11.79 -7.63
C GLY A 51 13.12 -10.72 -8.00
N ALA A 52 12.66 -9.48 -8.21
CA ALA A 52 13.54 -8.34 -8.48
C ALA A 52 14.48 -8.05 -7.30
N ILE A 53 13.99 -8.10 -6.06
CA ILE A 53 14.78 -7.96 -4.83
C ILE A 53 15.89 -9.02 -4.79
N ILE A 54 15.55 -10.30 -4.99
CA ILE A 54 16.52 -11.41 -4.99
C ILE A 54 17.63 -11.17 -6.03
N TYR A 55 17.26 -10.76 -7.24
CA TYR A 55 18.23 -10.44 -8.29
C TYR A 55 19.12 -9.24 -7.91
N LEU A 56 18.54 -8.16 -7.38
CA LEU A 56 19.28 -6.95 -7.02
C LEU A 56 20.26 -7.16 -5.86
N TYR A 57 19.97 -8.08 -4.93
CA TYR A 57 20.90 -8.41 -3.84
C TYR A 57 22.15 -9.16 -4.33
N SER A 58 22.01 -10.04 -5.33
CA SER A 58 23.12 -10.82 -5.89
C SER A 58 22.93 -11.03 -7.40
N PRO A 59 23.32 -10.05 -8.23
CA PRO A 59 23.06 -10.09 -9.67
C PRO A 59 23.82 -11.24 -10.35
N SER A 60 23.09 -12.20 -10.92
CA SER A 60 23.64 -13.31 -11.69
C SER A 60 22.58 -13.90 -12.62
N GLU A 61 23.00 -14.66 -13.64
CA GLU A 61 22.07 -15.42 -14.49
C GLU A 61 21.23 -16.42 -13.67
N LEU A 62 21.81 -16.99 -12.61
CA LEU A 62 21.12 -17.90 -11.71
C LEU A 62 19.99 -17.18 -10.95
N THR A 63 20.27 -16.03 -10.34
CA THR A 63 19.25 -15.29 -9.56
C THR A 63 18.18 -14.68 -10.46
N LEU A 64 18.52 -14.29 -11.69
CA LEU A 64 17.55 -13.91 -12.70
C LEU A 64 16.65 -15.10 -13.08
N GLY A 65 17.24 -16.26 -13.34
CA GLY A 65 16.51 -17.50 -13.63
C GLY A 65 15.57 -17.91 -12.50
N ILE A 66 16.01 -17.78 -11.24
CA ILE A 66 15.17 -18.02 -10.05
C ILE A 66 14.00 -17.04 -9.99
N ALA A 67 14.26 -15.75 -10.19
CA ALA A 67 13.22 -14.71 -10.15
C ALA A 67 12.14 -14.92 -11.23
N VAL A 68 12.55 -15.23 -12.47
CA VAL A 68 11.62 -15.52 -13.56
C VAL A 68 10.90 -16.86 -13.30
N GLY A 69 11.62 -17.88 -12.85
CA GLY A 69 11.08 -19.20 -12.55
C GLY A 69 9.99 -19.17 -11.48
N ILE A 70 10.22 -18.50 -10.35
CA ILE A 70 9.22 -18.34 -9.28
C ILE A 70 7.94 -17.70 -9.85
N ASN A 71 8.06 -16.60 -10.59
CA ASN A 71 6.90 -15.93 -11.17
C ASN A 71 6.12 -16.83 -12.15
N MET A 72 6.82 -17.48 -13.08
CA MET A 72 6.16 -18.35 -14.07
C MET A 72 5.51 -19.57 -13.44
N VAL A 73 6.19 -20.25 -12.52
CA VAL A 73 5.67 -21.46 -11.86
C VAL A 73 4.45 -21.11 -11.01
N PHE A 74 4.52 -20.06 -10.19
CA PHE A 74 3.38 -19.63 -9.37
C PHE A 74 2.18 -19.23 -10.25
N MET A 75 2.42 -18.50 -11.33
CA MET A 75 1.37 -18.14 -12.28
C MET A 75 0.66 -19.38 -12.83
N ILE A 76 1.42 -20.36 -13.34
CA ILE A 76 0.86 -21.58 -13.93
C ILE A 76 0.10 -22.39 -12.87
N VAL A 77 0.66 -22.58 -11.68
CA VAL A 77 0.02 -23.36 -10.61
C VAL A 77 -1.27 -22.69 -10.13
N ILE A 78 -1.26 -21.37 -9.90
CA ILE A 78 -2.43 -20.65 -9.41
C ILE A 78 -3.54 -20.62 -10.47
N LEU A 79 -3.22 -20.38 -11.74
CA LEU A 79 -4.20 -20.42 -12.82
C LEU A 79 -4.73 -21.84 -13.06
N GLY A 80 -3.85 -22.84 -13.05
CA GLY A 80 -4.23 -24.25 -13.17
C GLY A 80 -5.19 -24.68 -12.06
N TYR A 81 -4.92 -24.25 -10.82
CA TYR A 81 -5.83 -24.46 -9.69
C TYR A 81 -7.18 -23.79 -9.92
N PHE A 82 -7.19 -22.51 -10.35
CA PHE A 82 -8.43 -21.79 -10.62
C PHE A 82 -9.30 -22.47 -11.67
N PHE A 83 -8.71 -22.85 -12.80
CA PHE A 83 -9.45 -23.56 -13.85
C PHE A 83 -9.98 -24.92 -13.38
N ALA A 84 -9.30 -25.59 -12.43
CA ALA A 84 -9.76 -26.85 -11.88
C ALA A 84 -10.99 -26.72 -10.97
N ILE A 85 -11.23 -25.54 -10.37
CA ILE A 85 -12.35 -25.29 -9.45
C ILE A 85 -13.29 -24.17 -9.93
N ALA A 86 -13.16 -23.74 -11.19
CA ALA A 86 -13.85 -22.56 -11.71
C ALA A 86 -15.37 -22.70 -11.59
N ASP A 87 -15.91 -23.86 -11.96
CA ASP A 87 -17.34 -24.16 -11.91
C ASP A 87 -17.88 -24.05 -10.46
N GLU A 88 -17.14 -24.56 -9.47
CA GLU A 88 -17.52 -24.49 -8.04
C GLU A 88 -17.45 -23.06 -7.47
N ILE A 89 -16.56 -22.22 -7.99
CA ILE A 89 -16.40 -20.82 -7.58
C ILE A 89 -17.54 -19.96 -8.14
N GLU A 90 -17.95 -20.21 -9.39
CA GLU A 90 -19.00 -19.44 -10.07
C GLU A 90 -20.36 -19.57 -9.37
N GLU A 91 -20.67 -20.76 -8.86
CA GLU A 91 -21.91 -21.03 -8.14
C GLU A 91 -22.01 -20.29 -6.78
N LYS A 92 -20.86 -19.88 -6.20
CA LYS A 92 -20.83 -19.16 -4.92
C LYS A 92 -21.12 -17.66 -5.11
N LYS A 93 -22.40 -17.31 -5.09
CA LYS A 93 -22.89 -15.90 -5.07
C LYS A 93 -22.83 -15.22 -3.70
N ASN A 94 -21.99 -15.71 -2.78
CA ASN A 94 -21.95 -15.16 -1.43
C ASN A 94 -21.29 -13.78 -1.42
N PRO A 95 -21.79 -12.83 -0.59
CA PRO A 95 -21.17 -11.53 -0.44
C PRO A 95 -19.76 -11.68 0.11
N ILE A 96 -18.86 -10.86 -0.42
CA ILE A 96 -17.44 -10.86 -0.08
C ILE A 96 -17.28 -10.52 1.41
N SER A 97 -16.59 -11.40 2.13
CA SER A 97 -16.38 -11.27 3.56
C SER A 97 -15.40 -10.13 3.89
N ASN A 98 -15.49 -9.63 5.13
CA ASN A 98 -14.54 -8.63 5.64
C ASN A 98 -13.09 -9.15 5.66
N ILE A 99 -12.90 -10.47 5.77
CA ILE A 99 -11.57 -11.10 5.72
C ILE A 99 -10.91 -10.84 4.37
N HIS A 100 -11.65 -10.98 3.26
CA HIS A 100 -11.09 -10.71 1.93
C HIS A 100 -10.70 -9.25 1.77
N ARG A 101 -11.54 -8.32 2.23
CA ARG A 101 -11.28 -6.88 2.17
C ARG A 101 -10.03 -6.50 2.95
N TYR A 102 -9.88 -7.06 4.16
CA TYR A 102 -8.69 -6.88 4.97
C TYR A 102 -7.44 -7.43 4.28
N PHE A 103 -7.53 -8.62 3.68
CA PHE A 103 -6.41 -9.22 2.95
C PHE A 103 -6.00 -8.40 1.72
N ILE A 104 -6.96 -7.87 0.96
CA ILE A 104 -6.70 -6.96 -0.17
C ILE A 104 -5.99 -5.70 0.34
N ALA A 105 -6.52 -5.07 1.39
CA ALA A 105 -5.92 -3.89 2.00
C ALA A 105 -4.48 -4.13 2.47
N LEU A 106 -4.23 -5.29 3.09
CA LEU A 106 -2.90 -5.68 3.53
C LEU A 106 -1.96 -5.90 2.34
N MET A 107 -2.41 -6.61 1.30
CA MET A 107 -1.62 -6.90 0.10
C MET A 107 -1.27 -5.63 -0.70
N LEU A 108 -2.13 -4.62 -0.71
CA LEU A 108 -1.81 -3.31 -1.30
C LEU A 108 -0.59 -2.69 -0.60
N VAL A 109 -0.63 -2.58 0.72
CA VAL A 109 0.49 -2.00 1.50
C VAL A 109 1.76 -2.85 1.42
N ILE A 110 1.64 -4.17 1.35
CA ILE A 110 2.80 -5.07 1.15
C ILE A 110 3.45 -4.82 -0.21
N ASN A 111 2.66 -4.71 -1.29
CA ASN A 111 3.21 -4.43 -2.62
C ASN A 111 3.97 -3.11 -2.66
N GLU A 112 3.43 -2.09 -1.99
CA GLU A 112 4.08 -0.77 -1.89
C GLU A 112 5.36 -0.83 -1.07
N ALA A 113 5.38 -1.57 0.04
CA ALA A 113 6.60 -1.79 0.81
C ALA A 113 7.67 -2.53 -0.03
N LEU A 114 7.25 -3.56 -0.79
CA LEU A 114 8.15 -4.30 -1.69
C LEU A 114 8.66 -3.41 -2.83
N MET A 115 7.85 -2.51 -3.38
CA MET A 115 8.29 -1.51 -4.35
C MET A 115 9.31 -0.56 -3.72
N GLY A 116 9.02 -0.08 -2.50
CA GLY A 116 9.93 0.70 -1.66
C GLY A 116 11.31 0.06 -1.55
N THR A 117 11.36 -1.22 -1.19
CA THR A 117 12.59 -2.01 -1.11
C THR A 117 13.29 -2.14 -2.46
N THR A 118 12.55 -2.58 -3.49
CA THR A 118 13.09 -2.87 -4.82
C THR A 118 13.73 -1.63 -5.45
N PHE A 119 13.05 -0.49 -5.37
CA PHE A 119 13.50 0.72 -6.05
C PHE A 119 14.63 1.39 -5.27
N THR A 120 14.60 1.34 -3.94
CA THR A 120 15.72 1.77 -3.10
C THR A 120 16.97 0.92 -3.37
N LEU A 121 16.84 -0.40 -3.48
CA LEU A 121 17.93 -1.30 -3.90
C LEU A 121 18.46 -0.94 -5.29
N ALA A 122 17.57 -0.73 -6.27
CA ALA A 122 17.96 -0.41 -7.64
C ALA A 122 18.69 0.94 -7.76
N GLN A 123 18.31 1.91 -6.94
CA GLN A 123 18.87 3.26 -6.94
C GLN A 123 20.20 3.34 -6.18
N PHE A 124 20.28 2.76 -4.99
CA PHE A 124 21.39 2.97 -4.07
C PHE A 124 22.27 1.73 -3.82
N GLY A 125 21.83 0.56 -4.28
CA GLY A 125 22.52 -0.72 -4.08
C GLY A 125 22.21 -1.38 -2.72
N ASN A 126 22.80 -2.55 -2.51
CA ASN A 126 22.56 -3.40 -1.34
C ASN A 126 23.20 -2.88 -0.03
N ASN A 127 24.16 -1.97 -0.11
CA ASN A 127 24.90 -1.46 1.06
C ASN A 127 24.01 -0.77 2.11
N ILE A 128 22.82 -0.30 1.73
CA ILE A 128 21.84 0.32 2.63
C ILE A 128 21.07 -0.73 3.45
N PHE A 129 21.05 -1.97 2.99
CA PHE A 129 20.29 -3.09 3.55
C PHE A 129 21.22 -4.00 4.36
N SER A 130 21.77 -3.47 5.45
CA SER A 130 22.79 -4.19 6.24
C SER A 130 22.23 -4.96 7.44
N SER A 131 20.95 -4.73 7.80
CA SER A 131 20.28 -5.43 8.91
C SER A 131 18.76 -5.42 8.74
N PRO A 132 18.03 -6.41 9.30
CA PRO A 132 16.57 -6.51 9.14
C PRO A 132 15.80 -5.23 9.54
N LEU A 133 16.27 -4.51 10.56
CA LEU A 133 15.64 -3.28 11.03
C LEU A 133 15.90 -2.09 10.07
N GLN A 134 17.09 -2.07 9.45
CA GLN A 134 17.39 -1.13 8.37
C GLN A 134 16.63 -1.49 7.10
N ASP A 135 16.35 -2.77 6.84
CA ASP A 135 15.62 -3.20 5.66
C ASP A 135 14.16 -2.72 5.71
N VAL A 136 13.50 -2.92 6.86
CA VAL A 136 12.15 -2.42 7.11
C VAL A 136 12.08 -0.90 7.05
N SER A 137 13.04 -0.21 7.66
CA SER A 137 13.05 1.25 7.60
C SER A 137 13.39 1.78 6.21
N SER A 138 14.32 1.18 5.47
CA SER A 138 14.68 1.63 4.10
C SER A 138 13.58 1.32 3.08
N SER A 139 12.79 0.28 3.31
CA SER A 139 11.59 -0.04 2.54
C SER A 139 10.50 1.03 2.70
N LEU A 140 10.13 1.30 3.95
CA LEU A 140 8.97 2.14 4.29
C LEU A 140 9.32 3.65 4.36
N ASP A 141 10.56 4.00 4.69
CA ASP A 141 11.09 5.38 4.71
C ASP A 141 11.64 5.77 3.32
N SER A 142 10.82 5.59 2.28
CA SER A 142 11.24 5.85 0.89
C SER A 142 10.19 6.63 0.11
N ILE A 143 10.66 7.43 -0.86
CA ILE A 143 9.78 8.14 -1.82
C ILE A 143 8.91 7.16 -2.61
N TRP A 144 9.41 5.94 -2.79
CA TRP A 144 8.80 4.84 -3.51
C TRP A 144 7.72 4.13 -2.69
N PHE A 145 7.62 4.38 -1.38
CA PHE A 145 6.51 3.92 -0.55
C PHE A 145 5.47 5.03 -0.35
N PHE A 146 5.91 6.22 0.10
CA PHE A 146 5.00 7.26 0.54
C PHE A 146 4.17 7.89 -0.58
N TYR A 147 4.78 8.27 -1.70
CA TYR A 147 4.06 9.02 -2.73
C TYR A 147 3.11 8.14 -3.57
N PRO A 148 3.51 6.95 -4.02
CA PRO A 148 2.58 5.98 -4.60
C PRO A 148 1.35 5.72 -3.72
N MET A 149 1.56 5.37 -2.45
CA MET A 149 0.49 5.17 -1.46
C MET A 149 -0.42 6.39 -1.30
N MET A 150 0.15 7.59 -1.20
CA MET A 150 -0.63 8.83 -1.08
C MET A 150 -1.53 9.05 -2.30
N ILE A 151 -1.04 8.78 -3.51
CA ILE A 151 -1.80 8.89 -4.76
C ILE A 151 -2.93 7.84 -4.80
N GLU A 152 -2.65 6.61 -4.39
CA GLU A 152 -3.65 5.55 -4.32
C GLU A 152 -4.76 5.86 -3.31
N MET A 153 -4.39 6.32 -2.12
CA MET A 153 -5.36 6.74 -1.09
C MET A 153 -6.19 7.92 -1.58
N LEU A 154 -5.58 8.92 -2.22
CA LEU A 154 -6.31 10.03 -2.82
C LEU A 154 -7.26 9.55 -3.93
N SER A 155 -6.82 8.62 -4.77
CA SER A 155 -7.65 8.06 -5.84
C SER A 155 -8.84 7.28 -5.27
N LEU A 156 -8.62 6.46 -4.24
CA LEU A 156 -9.69 5.76 -3.53
C LEU A 156 -10.66 6.75 -2.88
N PHE A 157 -10.16 7.81 -2.24
CA PHE A 157 -11.00 8.88 -1.69
C PHE A 157 -11.87 9.52 -2.78
N ILE A 158 -11.31 9.84 -3.94
CA ILE A 158 -12.05 10.46 -5.05
C ILE A 158 -13.12 9.50 -5.59
N ILE A 159 -12.78 8.22 -5.82
CA ILE A 159 -13.74 7.20 -6.26
C ILE A 159 -14.89 7.09 -5.25
N ALA A 160 -14.55 7.02 -3.97
CA ALA A 160 -15.49 6.94 -2.87
C ALA A 160 -16.41 8.17 -2.78
N TYR A 161 -15.85 9.36 -2.98
CA TYR A 161 -16.58 10.63 -2.94
C TYR A 161 -17.55 10.76 -4.13
N VAL A 162 -17.09 10.45 -5.34
CA VAL A 162 -17.92 10.49 -6.58
C VAL A 162 -19.08 9.50 -6.51
N ASN A 163 -18.89 8.36 -5.85
CA ASN A 163 -19.92 7.36 -5.63
C ASN A 163 -20.94 7.73 -4.52
N ASN A 164 -20.89 8.96 -3.99
CA ASN A 164 -21.79 9.48 -2.96
C ASN A 164 -21.85 8.61 -1.69
N TYR A 165 -20.71 8.06 -1.25
CA TYR A 165 -20.66 7.53 0.10
C TYR A 165 -20.81 8.67 1.12
N ASP A 166 -20.97 8.30 2.39
CA ASP A 166 -21.14 9.23 3.51
C ASP A 166 -20.00 10.27 3.55
N ASN A 167 -20.25 11.44 2.97
CA ASN A 167 -19.24 12.47 2.71
C ASN A 167 -18.60 12.95 4.01
N ASP A 168 -19.37 13.06 5.10
CA ASP A 168 -18.85 13.49 6.39
C ASP A 168 -17.81 12.50 6.93
N LYS A 169 -18.04 11.20 6.72
CA LYS A 169 -17.08 10.15 7.09
C LYS A 169 -15.88 10.09 6.16
N LEU A 170 -16.05 10.37 4.88
CA LEU A 170 -14.90 10.45 3.97
C LEU A 170 -14.00 11.64 4.33
N MET A 171 -14.58 12.80 4.63
CA MET A 171 -13.84 14.02 4.95
C MET A 171 -12.93 13.87 6.17
N MET A 172 -13.25 12.96 7.10
CA MET A 172 -12.38 12.67 8.25
C MET A 172 -11.06 11.99 7.86
N LEU A 173 -10.96 11.45 6.65
CA LEU A 173 -9.79 10.73 6.14
C LEU A 173 -8.77 11.62 5.41
N ILE A 174 -9.20 12.81 4.94
CA ILE A 174 -8.33 13.76 4.22
C ILE A 174 -7.07 14.11 5.01
N PRO A 175 -7.13 14.38 6.34
CA PRO A 175 -5.93 14.71 7.10
C PRO A 175 -4.87 13.61 7.05
N PHE A 176 -5.28 12.33 7.01
CA PHE A 176 -4.33 11.23 6.88
C PHE A 176 -3.64 11.19 5.50
N ILE A 177 -4.37 11.46 4.40
CA ILE A 177 -3.77 11.62 3.06
C ILE A 177 -2.73 12.75 3.08
N GLY A 178 -3.06 13.86 3.75
CA GLY A 178 -2.12 14.97 3.97
C GLY A 178 -0.85 14.55 4.73
N ILE A 179 -0.98 13.80 5.82
CA ILE A 179 0.19 13.27 6.58
C ILE A 179 1.08 12.42 5.67
N THR A 180 0.50 11.58 4.82
CA THR A 180 1.29 10.75 3.88
C THR A 180 1.97 11.58 2.77
N SER A 181 1.57 12.83 2.56
CA SER A 181 2.19 13.74 1.59
C SER A 181 3.46 14.42 2.13
N PHE A 182 3.60 14.51 3.46
CA PHE A 182 4.72 15.20 4.12
C PHE A 182 5.48 14.29 5.10
N PRO A 183 5.96 13.10 4.69
CA PRO A 183 6.74 12.24 5.59
C PRO A 183 8.01 12.96 6.10
N PRO A 184 8.19 13.11 7.42
CA PRO A 184 9.26 13.93 8.01
C PRO A 184 10.65 13.31 7.88
N LEU A 185 10.74 12.00 7.61
CA LEU A 185 11.98 11.24 7.53
C LEU A 185 12.55 11.12 6.10
N LEU A 186 11.75 11.51 5.10
CA LEU A 186 12.01 11.29 3.68
C LEU A 186 13.25 12.01 3.16
N PHE A 187 13.44 13.26 3.56
CA PHE A 187 14.60 14.06 3.17
C PHE A 187 15.43 14.40 4.39
N ASN A 188 16.74 14.21 4.27
CA ASN A 188 17.71 14.57 5.31
C ASN A 188 18.02 16.08 5.29
N ILE A 189 16.97 16.90 5.32
CA ILE A 189 17.04 18.36 5.31
C ILE A 189 16.29 18.85 6.55
N ASN A 190 16.97 19.56 7.45
CA ASN A 190 16.38 20.01 8.72
C ASN A 190 15.10 20.84 8.52
N ALA A 191 15.10 21.71 7.50
CA ALA A 191 13.91 22.51 7.16
C ALA A 191 12.71 21.63 6.80
N TRP A 192 12.91 20.60 5.96
CA TRP A 192 11.87 19.64 5.59
C TRP A 192 11.36 18.86 6.79
N LYS A 193 12.27 18.33 7.60
CA LYS A 193 11.91 17.54 8.79
C LYS A 193 11.04 18.36 9.74
N MET A 194 11.44 19.59 10.05
CA MET A 194 10.70 20.45 10.97
C MET A 194 9.36 20.90 10.40
N SER A 195 9.30 21.32 9.12
CA SER A 195 8.03 21.72 8.50
C SER A 195 7.05 20.56 8.41
N SER A 196 7.53 19.38 8.01
CA SER A 196 6.73 18.17 7.88
C SER A 196 6.14 17.74 9.22
N ILE A 197 6.95 17.71 10.30
CA ILE A 197 6.45 17.39 11.66
C ILE A 197 5.34 18.36 12.08
N ILE A 198 5.51 19.67 11.86
CA ILE A 198 4.52 20.67 12.24
C ILE A 198 3.22 20.46 11.46
N ILE A 199 3.32 20.26 10.13
CA ILE A 199 2.18 20.02 9.25
C ILE A 199 1.45 18.74 9.66
N ASP A 200 2.19 17.64 9.85
CA ASP A 200 1.62 16.34 10.19
C ASP A 200 0.94 16.34 11.56
N ILE A 201 1.50 17.01 12.57
CA ILE A 201 0.85 17.18 13.87
C ILE A 201 -0.43 18.01 13.71
N ALA A 202 -0.39 19.11 12.97
CA ALA A 202 -1.57 19.94 12.75
C ALA A 202 -2.68 19.15 12.03
N LEU A 203 -2.35 18.40 10.98
CA LEU A 203 -3.27 17.51 10.28
C LEU A 203 -3.77 16.39 11.20
N GLY A 204 -2.91 15.79 12.01
CA GLY A 204 -3.28 14.78 12.99
C GLY A 204 -4.31 15.30 14.00
N ILE A 205 -4.10 16.51 14.53
CA ILE A 205 -5.04 17.18 15.44
C ILE A 205 -6.38 17.46 14.73
N LEU A 206 -6.33 18.00 13.50
CA LEU A 206 -7.53 18.25 12.70
C LEU A 206 -8.31 16.95 12.44
N GLY A 207 -7.61 15.87 12.11
CA GLY A 207 -8.18 14.53 11.96
C GLY A 207 -8.82 14.04 13.25
N PHE A 208 -8.12 14.14 14.38
CA PHE A 208 -8.64 13.77 15.70
C PHE A 208 -9.92 14.53 16.07
N MET A 209 -9.98 15.83 15.81
CA MET A 209 -11.15 16.65 16.16
C MET A 209 -12.40 16.27 15.36
N LYS A 210 -12.23 15.94 14.07
CA LYS A 210 -13.33 15.65 13.14
C LYS A 210 -13.75 14.18 13.11
N SER A 211 -12.97 13.28 13.69
CA SER A 211 -13.15 11.83 13.54
C SER A 211 -14.07 11.16 14.55
N GLU A 212 -14.59 9.99 14.19
CA GLU A 212 -15.24 9.06 15.11
C GLU A 212 -14.24 8.38 16.07
N LYS A 213 -14.72 7.71 17.13
CA LYS A 213 -13.89 7.13 18.21
C LYS A 213 -12.72 6.27 17.73
N ASN A 214 -12.92 5.40 16.74
CA ASN A 214 -11.85 4.54 16.21
C ASN A 214 -10.77 5.35 15.49
N TRP A 215 -11.18 6.28 14.63
CA TRP A 215 -10.25 7.17 13.92
C TRP A 215 -9.56 8.17 14.85
N LYS A 216 -10.19 8.58 15.96
CA LYS A 216 -9.50 9.35 17.02
C LYS A 216 -8.31 8.58 17.58
N LEU A 217 -8.45 7.29 17.87
CA LEU A 217 -7.34 6.47 18.35
C LEU A 217 -6.23 6.36 17.30
N ILE A 218 -6.61 6.14 16.04
CA ILE A 218 -5.67 6.11 14.91
C ILE A 218 -4.88 7.43 14.81
N TYR A 219 -5.56 8.59 14.82
CA TYR A 219 -4.90 9.88 14.77
C TYR A 219 -4.02 10.16 16.00
N SER A 220 -4.41 9.72 17.19
CA SER A 220 -3.53 9.79 18.37
C SER A 220 -2.25 8.97 18.19
N VAL A 221 -2.34 7.75 17.64
CA VAL A 221 -1.18 6.92 17.32
C VAL A 221 -0.30 7.61 16.26
N LEU A 222 -0.90 8.18 15.22
CA LEU A 222 -0.17 8.92 14.19
C LEU A 222 0.59 10.11 14.78
N ILE A 223 -0.07 10.97 15.58
CA ILE A 223 0.58 12.12 16.24
C ILE A 223 1.77 11.65 17.09
N LEU A 224 1.58 10.62 17.92
CA LEU A 224 2.65 10.06 18.73
C LEU A 224 3.80 9.53 17.87
N SER A 225 3.47 8.85 16.76
CA SER A 225 4.47 8.31 15.82
C SER A 225 5.23 9.40 15.06
N VAL A 226 4.59 10.52 14.73
CA VAL A 226 5.27 11.69 14.13
C VAL A 226 6.24 12.27 15.14
N LEU A 227 5.86 12.35 16.42
CA LEU A 227 6.76 12.82 17.47
C LEU A 227 7.98 11.90 17.65
N THR A 228 7.84 10.58 17.51
CA THR A 228 8.99 9.67 17.62
C THR A 228 10.03 9.87 16.51
N SER A 229 9.65 10.46 15.37
CA SER A 229 10.58 10.84 14.29
C SER A 229 11.63 11.90 14.74
N THR A 230 11.35 12.65 15.80
CA THR A 230 12.29 13.62 16.40
C THR A 230 13.45 12.95 17.12
N ILE A 231 13.22 11.76 17.72
CA ILE A 231 14.18 11.03 18.56
C ILE A 231 14.83 9.87 17.78
N SER A 232 14.79 9.91 16.45
CA SER A 232 15.39 8.92 15.54
C SER A 232 14.82 7.49 15.63
N LEU A 233 13.61 7.32 16.18
CA LEU A 233 12.89 6.04 16.19
C LEU A 233 12.11 5.82 14.88
N LYS A 234 12.83 5.79 13.75
CA LYS A 234 12.25 5.69 12.41
C LYS A 234 11.27 4.52 12.19
N PRO A 235 11.57 3.28 12.66
CA PRO A 235 10.68 2.15 12.39
C PRO A 235 9.29 2.29 13.01
N VAL A 236 9.19 2.97 14.16
CA VAL A 236 7.91 3.18 14.85
C VAL A 236 6.96 4.01 13.99
N PHE A 237 7.46 5.11 13.42
CA PHE A 237 6.71 5.96 12.50
C PHE A 237 6.25 5.19 11.26
N CYS A 238 7.18 4.48 10.62
CA CYS A 238 6.92 3.73 9.39
C CYS A 238 5.85 2.64 9.57
N ILE A 239 5.95 1.86 10.65
CA ILE A 239 5.00 0.79 10.97
C ILE A 239 3.63 1.38 11.32
N ALA A 240 3.58 2.47 12.10
CA ALA A 240 2.32 3.13 12.45
C ALA A 240 1.58 3.64 11.19
N ILE A 241 2.31 4.24 10.25
CA ILE A 241 1.73 4.67 8.98
C ILE A 241 1.26 3.49 8.15
N ALA A 242 2.10 2.46 7.95
CA ALA A 242 1.72 1.28 7.17
C ALA A 242 0.48 0.59 7.74
N PHE A 243 0.40 0.43 9.06
CA PHE A 243 -0.79 -0.11 9.72
C PHE A 243 -2.03 0.77 9.48
N THR A 244 -1.86 2.09 9.56
CA THR A 244 -2.96 3.03 9.33
C THR A 244 -3.43 3.02 7.87
N MET A 245 -2.52 2.82 6.92
CA MET A 245 -2.84 2.64 5.50
C MET A 245 -3.69 1.38 5.27
N VAL A 246 -3.33 0.26 5.90
CA VAL A 246 -4.16 -0.97 5.86
C VAL A 246 -5.55 -0.68 6.43
N TYR A 247 -5.62 0.01 7.57
CA TYR A 247 -6.90 0.37 8.17
C TYR A 247 -7.73 1.31 7.29
N TYR A 248 -7.09 2.28 6.62
CA TYR A 248 -7.73 3.19 5.68
C TYR A 248 -8.41 2.43 4.53
N TYR A 249 -7.67 1.55 3.85
CA TYR A 249 -8.21 0.74 2.75
C TYR A 249 -9.35 -0.15 3.23
N PHE A 250 -9.14 -0.87 4.34
CA PHE A 250 -10.16 -1.73 4.92
C PHE A 250 -11.44 -0.95 5.29
N PHE A 251 -11.30 0.24 5.88
CA PHE A 251 -12.42 1.07 6.29
C PHE A 251 -13.31 1.47 5.10
N ILE A 252 -12.71 1.89 3.98
CA ILE A 252 -13.46 2.25 2.77
C ILE A 252 -14.10 1.00 2.15
N PHE A 253 -13.32 -0.08 1.97
CA PHE A 253 -13.81 -1.34 1.40
C PHE A 253 -14.95 -1.95 2.24
N GLU A 254 -14.92 -1.80 3.56
CA GLU A 254 -15.98 -2.29 4.44
C GLU A 254 -17.31 -1.56 4.19
N LYS A 255 -17.25 -0.23 4.17
CA LYS A 255 -18.42 0.66 4.04
C LYS A 255 -19.11 0.54 2.68
N TYR A 256 -18.44 -0.01 1.67
CA TYR A 256 -19.04 -0.38 0.38
C TYR A 256 -20.29 -1.28 0.50
N LYS A 257 -20.40 -2.07 1.57
CA LYS A 257 -21.52 -3.00 1.78
C LYS A 257 -22.90 -2.32 1.85
N ILE A 258 -22.95 -1.01 2.07
CA ILE A 258 -24.21 -0.30 2.39
C ILE A 258 -24.95 0.15 1.13
N TYR A 259 -24.29 0.34 -0.02
CA TYR A 259 -24.91 1.01 -1.19
C TYR A 259 -25.14 0.13 -2.42
N THR A 260 -24.70 -1.13 -2.41
CA THR A 260 -25.03 -2.09 -3.50
C THR A 260 -26.40 -2.73 -3.33
N LYS A 261 -27.23 -2.20 -2.43
CA LYS A 261 -28.68 -2.42 -2.39
C LYS A 261 -29.39 -1.18 -2.93
N LYS A 262 -29.44 -1.04 -4.25
CA LYS A 262 -30.53 -0.38 -4.96
C LYS A 262 -30.88 -1.21 -6.17
#